data_AF-A0A2N8DM48-F1
#
_entry.id   AF-A0A2N8DM48-F1
#
_cell.length_a   1.000
_cell.length_b   1.000
_cell.length_c   1.000
_cell.angle_alpha   90.00
_cell.angle_beta   90.00
_cell.angle_gamma   90.00
#
_symmetry.space_group_name_H-M   'P 1'
#
loop_
_entity.id
_entity.type
_entity.pdbx_description
1 polymer ?
#
loop_
_entity_poly.entity_id
_entity_poly.type
_entity_poly.pdbx_seq_one_letter_code
_entity_poly.pdbx_strand_id
1 'polypeptide(L)'
;LSANLHYEDGVLLRGATRGDGRVGEDVTANLRTLGDIPLRLQGVGWPRMIEIRGEVYLSHAAFAQMNAAAEAAGEKTYANPRNAASGSLR
;
A
#
# COMPACT_ATOMS: atom_id res chain seq x y z
N LEU A 1 6.31 -3.13 2.99
CA LEU A 1 5.22 -4.07 3.34
C LEU A 1 4.79 -4.74 2.06
N SER A 2 4.81 -6.07 1.99
CA SER A 2 4.37 -6.79 0.79
C SER A 2 2.85 -6.74 0.66
N ALA A 3 2.36 -6.39 -0.53
CA ALA A 3 0.95 -6.28 -0.86
C ALA A 3 0.64 -6.96 -2.20
N ASN A 4 -0.57 -7.48 -2.31
CA ASN A 4 -1.11 -8.09 -3.52
C ASN A 4 -2.31 -7.26 -3.99
N LEU A 5 -2.34 -6.93 -5.28
CA LEU A 5 -3.44 -6.22 -5.94
C LEU A 5 -4.12 -7.15 -6.93
N HIS A 6 -5.40 -7.38 -6.72
CA HIS A 6 -6.23 -8.18 -7.60
C HIS A 6 -7.07 -7.26 -8.47
N TYR A 7 -6.81 -7.31 -9.77
CA TYR A 7 -7.63 -6.66 -10.78
C TYR A 7 -8.48 -7.69 -11.52
N GLU A 8 -9.75 -7.36 -11.74
CA GLU A 8 -10.65 -8.08 -12.63
C GLU A 8 -11.18 -7.11 -13.69
N ASP A 9 -11.13 -7.52 -14.96
CA ASP A 9 -11.47 -6.68 -16.11
C ASP A 9 -10.75 -5.31 -16.07
N GLY A 10 -9.52 -5.34 -15.58
CA GLY A 10 -8.62 -4.20 -15.46
C GLY A 10 -8.98 -3.24 -14.32
N VAL A 11 -9.99 -3.52 -13.50
CA VAL A 11 -10.41 -2.67 -12.36
C VAL A 11 -9.89 -3.26 -11.06
N LEU A 12 -9.33 -2.41 -10.18
CA LEU A 12 -8.83 -2.82 -8.87
C LEU A 12 -9.99 -3.28 -7.99
N LEU A 13 -10.12 -4.61 -7.86
CA LEU A 13 -11.19 -5.25 -7.11
C LEU A 13 -10.83 -5.36 -5.62
N ARG A 14 -9.62 -5.85 -5.33
CA ARG A 14 -9.16 -6.08 -3.94
C ARG A 14 -7.66 -5.86 -3.81
N GLY A 15 -7.24 -5.37 -2.65
CA GLY A 15 -5.85 -5.33 -2.24
C GLY A 15 -5.67 -5.95 -0.87
N ALA A 16 -4.62 -6.76 -0.69
CA ALA A 16 -4.37 -7.47 0.56
C ALA A 16 -2.90 -7.40 0.98
N THR A 17 -2.64 -7.44 2.30
CA THR A 17 -1.28 -7.66 2.81
C THR A 17 -0.84 -9.10 2.53
N ARG A 18 0.47 -9.37 2.56
CA ARG A 18 0.97 -10.75 2.44
C ARG A 18 0.53 -11.66 3.59
N GLY A 19 0.39 -11.12 4.80
CA GLY A 19 0.17 -11.90 6.03
C GLY A 19 1.16 -13.06 6.19
N ASP A 20 0.66 -14.28 6.38
CA ASP A 20 1.48 -15.51 6.49
C ASP A 20 1.83 -16.14 5.13
N GLY A 21 1.45 -15.50 4.02
CA GLY A 21 1.60 -16.00 2.66
C GLY A 21 0.41 -16.82 2.15
N ARG A 22 -0.55 -17.16 3.02
CA ARG A 22 -1.82 -17.80 2.68
C ARG A 22 -3.01 -16.89 2.97
N VAL A 23 -3.00 -16.24 4.12
CA VAL A 23 -4.04 -15.32 4.59
C VAL A 23 -3.42 -13.98 4.92
N GLY A 24 -4.00 -12.93 4.33
CA GLY A 24 -3.64 -11.54 4.56
C GLY A 24 -4.85 -10.70 4.97
N GLU A 25 -4.60 -9.45 5.30
CA GLU A 25 -5.64 -8.47 5.66
C GLU A 25 -6.11 -7.75 4.41
N ASP A 26 -7.41 -7.50 4.29
CA ASP A 26 -7.96 -6.63 3.23
C ASP A 26 -7.60 -5.18 3.56
N VAL A 27 -6.78 -4.58 2.70
CA VAL A 27 -6.31 -3.20 2.80
C VAL A 27 -6.64 -2.43 1.52
N THR A 28 -7.73 -2.84 0.84
CA THR A 28 -8.14 -2.26 -0.45
C THR A 28 -8.36 -0.77 -0.35
N ALA A 29 -9.03 -0.29 0.71
CA ALA A 29 -9.30 1.13 0.90
C ALA A 29 -8.00 1.95 1.01
N ASN A 30 -7.04 1.49 1.81
CA ASN A 30 -5.77 2.16 2.02
C ASN A 30 -4.90 2.13 0.75
N LEU A 31 -4.89 1.01 0.01
CA LEU A 31 -4.16 0.92 -1.26
C LEU A 31 -4.73 1.86 -2.33
N ARG A 32 -6.05 2.12 -2.33
CA ARG A 32 -6.68 3.08 -3.24
C ARG A 32 -6.28 4.54 -2.98
N THR A 33 -5.68 4.86 -1.83
CA THR A 33 -5.19 6.21 -1.54
C THR A 33 -3.81 6.47 -2.15
N LEU A 34 -3.10 5.42 -2.57
CA LEU A 34 -1.76 5.53 -3.16
C LEU A 34 -1.86 5.92 -4.64
N GLY A 35 -1.39 7.12 -4.98
CA GLY A 35 -1.48 7.66 -6.34
C GLY A 35 -0.77 6.83 -7.41
N ASP A 36 0.24 6.05 -7.01
CA ASP A 36 0.98 5.15 -7.91
C ASP A 36 0.21 3.87 -8.24
N ILE A 37 -0.88 3.58 -7.51
CA ILE A 37 -1.74 2.41 -7.74
C ILE A 37 -2.94 2.83 -8.60
N PRO A 38 -2.98 2.46 -9.89
CA PRO A 38 -4.09 2.83 -10.74
C PRO A 38 -5.35 2.05 -10.32
N LEU A 39 -6.49 2.75 -10.19
CA LEU A 39 -7.79 2.09 -9.95
C LEU A 39 -8.26 1.27 -11.16
N ARG A 40 -7.77 1.62 -12.35
CA ARG A 40 -7.97 0.89 -13.59
C ARG A 40 -6.66 0.79 -14.37
N LEU A 41 -6.29 -0.42 -14.78
CA LEU A 41 -5.11 -0.68 -15.60
C LEU A 41 -5.20 0.08 -16.91
N GLN A 42 -4.08 0.67 -17.32
CA GLN A 42 -3.93 1.31 -18.62
C GLN A 42 -3.43 0.30 -19.66
N GLY A 43 -3.65 0.63 -20.93
CA GLY A 43 -3.27 -0.24 -22.05
C GLY A 43 -4.24 -1.41 -22.26
N VAL A 44 -3.80 -2.34 -23.09
CA VAL A 44 -4.59 -3.49 -23.57
C VAL A 44 -3.76 -4.78 -23.45
N GLY A 45 -4.43 -5.93 -23.49
CA GLY A 45 -3.76 -7.24 -23.51
C GLY A 45 -3.40 -7.82 -22.13
N TRP A 46 -3.82 -7.18 -21.05
CA TRP A 46 -3.76 -7.79 -19.71
C TRP A 46 -4.85 -8.89 -19.57
N PRO A 47 -4.63 -9.92 -18.74
CA PRO A 47 -5.59 -11.01 -18.55
C PRO A 47 -6.86 -10.54 -17.84
N ARG A 48 -8.00 -11.22 -18.07
CA ARG A 48 -9.27 -10.96 -17.37
C ARG A 48 -9.08 -10.84 -15.84
N MET A 49 -8.27 -11.74 -15.28
CA MET A 49 -7.93 -11.77 -13.86
C MET A 49 -6.41 -11.68 -13.71
N ILE A 50 -5.92 -10.68 -12.98
CA ILE A 50 -4.50 -10.49 -12.73
C ILE A 50 -4.24 -10.15 -11.26
N GLU A 51 -3.26 -10.84 -10.68
CA GLU A 51 -2.71 -10.53 -9.37
C GLU A 51 -1.32 -9.90 -9.53
N ILE A 52 -1.17 -8.65 -9.12
CA ILE A 52 0.09 -7.92 -9.13
C ILE A 52 0.63 -7.90 -7.71
N ARG A 53 1.87 -8.36 -7.53
CA ARG A 53 2.55 -8.43 -6.24
C ARG A 53 3.64 -7.40 -6.18
N GLY A 54 3.70 -6.65 -5.08
CA GLY A 54 4.68 -5.58 -4.91
C GLY A 54 4.93 -5.24 -3.45
N GLU A 55 5.68 -4.16 -3.25
CA GLU A 55 5.98 -3.63 -1.93
C GLU A 55 5.54 -2.18 -1.81
N VAL A 56 4.77 -1.90 -0.75
CA VAL A 56 4.51 -0.53 -0.30
C VAL A 56 5.63 -0.12 0.64
N TYR A 57 6.28 0.99 0.34
CA TYR A 57 7.36 1.55 1.14
C TYR A 57 7.22 3.07 1.25
N LEU A 58 7.91 3.65 2.23
CA LEU A 58 7.97 5.09 2.44
C LEU A 58 9.38 5.57 2.15
N SER A 59 9.53 6.63 1.35
CA SER A 59 10.84 7.23 1.11
C SER A 59 11.40 7.83 2.41
N HIS A 60 12.73 7.95 2.50
CA HIS A 60 13.36 8.56 3.68
C HIS A 60 12.90 10.01 3.91
N ALA A 61 12.67 10.76 2.82
CA ALA A 61 12.18 12.14 2.90
C ALA A 61 10.75 12.20 3.45
N ALA A 62 9.83 11.37 2.93
CA ALA A 62 8.45 11.32 3.40
C ALA A 62 8.35 10.84 4.85
N PHE A 63 9.19 9.87 5.24
CA PHE A 63 9.31 9.42 6.62
C PHE A 63 9.76 10.54 7.57
N ALA A 64 10.81 11.28 7.20
CA ALA A 64 11.30 12.39 8.01
C ALA A 64 10.22 13.48 8.17
N GLN A 65 9.51 13.81 7.10
CA GLN A 65 8.40 14.77 7.14
C GLN A 65 7.25 14.31 8.04
N MET A 66 6.89 13.02 7.96
CA MET A 66 5.84 12.42 8.78
C MET A 66 6.18 12.48 10.28
N ASN A 67 7.42 12.12 10.64
CA ASN A 67 7.86 12.20 12.04
C ASN A 67 7.93 13.65 12.54
N ALA A 68 8.40 14.59 11.72
CA ALA A 68 8.42 16.00 12.10
C ALA A 68 7.01 16.55 12.36
N ALA A 69 6.02 16.15 11.56
CA ALA A 69 4.62 16.52 11.78
C ALA A 69 4.06 15.91 13.07
N ALA A 70 4.35 14.63 13.35
CA ALA A 70 3.94 13.96 14.58
C ALA A 70 4.57 14.62 15.83
N GLU A 71 5.87 14.95 15.79
CA GLU A 71 6.56 15.65 16.87
C GLU A 71 5.94 17.02 17.15
N ALA A 72 5.65 17.79 16.11
CA ALA A 72 4.99 19.09 16.23
C ALA A 72 3.58 18.99 16.85
N ALA A 73 2.88 17.87 16.61
CA ALA A 73 1.57 17.58 17.19
C ALA A 73 1.65 16.96 18.61
N GLY A 74 2.86 16.67 19.12
CA GLY A 74 3.05 15.96 20.39
C GLY A 74 2.63 14.47 20.33
N GLU A 75 2.53 13.92 19.12
CA GLU A 75 2.16 12.54 18.85
C GLU A 75 3.39 11.61 18.84
N LYS A 76 3.13 10.30 18.89
CA LYS A 76 4.19 9.30 18.86
C LYS A 76 4.78 9.18 17.45
N THR A 77 6.11 9.24 17.35
CA THR A 77 6.84 9.02 16.10
C THR A 77 7.04 7.54 15.78
N TYR A 78 7.35 7.26 14.52
CA TYR A 78 7.73 5.94 14.06
C TYR A 78 9.24 5.74 14.15
N ALA A 79 9.67 4.55 14.55
CA ALA A 79 11.09 4.21 14.71
C ALA A 79 11.84 4.01 13.38
N ASN A 80 11.14 3.65 12.30
CA ASN A 80 11.73 3.47 10.97
C ASN A 80 10.66 3.54 9.85
N PRO A 81 11.06 3.79 8.59
CA PRO A 81 10.13 3.90 7.45
C PRO A 81 9.27 2.65 7.21
N ARG A 82 9.80 1.46 7.50
CA ARG A 82 9.06 0.20 7.32
C ARG A 82 7.86 0.13 8.27
N ASN A 83 8.05 0.51 9.53
CA ASN A 83 6.99 0.52 10.54
C ASN A 83 5.95 1.61 10.23
N ALA A 84 6.39 2.78 9.76
CA ALA A 84 5.49 3.85 9.31
C ALA A 84 4.60 3.37 8.15
N ALA A 85 5.20 2.81 7.09
CA ALA A 85 4.47 2.29 5.93
C ALA A 85 3.48 1.19 6.33
N SER A 86 3.90 0.24 7.17
CA SER A 86 3.03 -0.84 7.62
C SER A 86 1.90 -0.37 8.54
N GLY A 87 2.13 0.66 9.34
CA GLY A 87 1.12 1.25 10.22
C GLY A 87 0.11 2.10 9.46
N SER A 88 0.51 2.78 8.40
CA SER A 88 -0.38 3.61 7.57
C SER A 88 -1.25 2.79 6.59
N LEU A 89 -0.81 1.59 6.23
CA LEU A 89 -1.54 0.74 5.27
C LEU A 89 -2.57 -0.17 5.93
N ARG A 90 -2.54 -0.30 7.26
CA ARG A 90 -3.52 -1.02 8.07
C ARG A 90 -4.48 -0.02 8.69
#